data_AF-A0A2K3MK93-F1
#
_entry.id   AF-A0A2K3MK93-F1
#
_cell.length_a   1.000
_cell.length_b   1.000
_cell.length_c   1.000
_cell.angle_alpha   90.00
_cell.angle_beta   90.00
_cell.angle_gamma   90.00
#
_symmetry.space_group_name_H-M   'P 1'
#
loop_
_entity.id
_entity.type
_entity.pdbx_description
1 polymer ?
#
loop_
_entity_poly.entity_id
_entity_poly.type
_entity_poly.pdbx_seq_one_letter_code
_entity_poly.pdbx_strand_id
1 'polypeptide(L)'
;ARGQGHSTNGQSMARDGVVVDMASFRKQRKGIAISVSEDPLIGYYVDVGGEQLWIDVLYETLEYGVAPVSWTDYLYLTVGGTLSNAGISGQTFRYGPQITNVLELDVIT
;
A
#
# COMPACT_ATOMS: atom_id res chain seq x y z
N ALA A 1 9.61 -10.28 -1.87
CA ALA A 1 9.24 -9.23 -2.86
C ALA A 1 9.93 -7.90 -2.49
N ARG A 2 10.28 -7.06 -3.47
CA ARG A 2 10.86 -5.73 -3.25
C ARG A 2 9.91 -4.66 -3.78
N GLY A 3 9.44 -3.80 -2.88
CA GLY A 3 8.72 -2.56 -3.21
C GLY A 3 9.69 -1.46 -3.70
N GLN A 4 9.68 -0.28 -3.07
CA GLN A 4 10.65 0.79 -3.39
C GLN A 4 12.06 0.58 -2.80
N GLY A 5 12.29 -0.52 -2.08
CA GLY A 5 13.61 -0.79 -1.49
C GLY A 5 13.99 0.19 -0.37
N HIS A 6 13.03 0.77 0.34
CA HIS A 6 13.23 1.66 1.48
C HIS A 6 13.61 0.93 2.78
N SER A 7 14.05 -0.33 2.67
CA SER A 7 14.56 -1.16 3.75
C SER A 7 16.00 -0.73 4.09
N THR A 8 16.33 -0.65 5.38
CA THR A 8 17.63 -0.13 5.85
C THR A 8 18.72 -1.19 6.00
N ASN A 9 18.33 -2.46 6.17
CA ASN A 9 19.24 -3.57 6.51
C ASN A 9 19.02 -4.79 5.60
N GLY A 10 18.64 -4.57 4.35
CA GLY A 10 18.53 -5.65 3.37
C GLY A 10 17.31 -6.56 3.50
N GLN A 11 16.28 -6.15 4.26
CA GLN A 11 15.06 -6.95 4.46
C GLN A 11 14.37 -7.37 3.15
N SER A 12 14.54 -6.59 2.07
CA SER A 12 13.97 -6.88 0.75
C SER A 12 14.95 -7.59 -0.21
N MET A 13 16.08 -8.13 0.28
CA MET A 13 17.07 -8.84 -0.53
C MET A 13 16.93 -10.36 -0.39
N ALA A 14 17.25 -11.08 -1.46
CA ALA A 14 17.31 -12.55 -1.48
C ALA A 14 18.72 -12.97 -1.91
N ARG A 15 19.58 -13.29 -0.93
CA ARG A 15 20.94 -13.77 -1.21
C ARG A 15 20.87 -15.10 -1.95
N ASP A 16 21.58 -15.20 -3.06
CA ASP A 16 21.63 -16.40 -3.91
C ASP A 16 20.24 -16.88 -4.36
N GLY A 17 19.28 -15.94 -4.46
CA GLY A 17 17.89 -16.20 -4.80
C GLY A 17 17.29 -15.18 -5.77
N VAL A 18 15.96 -15.16 -5.85
CA VAL A 18 15.22 -14.29 -6.78
C VAL A 18 14.50 -13.18 -6.01
N VAL A 19 14.75 -11.93 -6.40
CA VAL A 19 13.99 -10.78 -5.92
C VAL A 19 12.88 -10.47 -6.92
N VAL A 20 11.63 -10.57 -6.47
CA VAL A 20 10.47 -10.11 -7.25
C VAL A 20 10.42 -8.58 -7.19
N ASP A 21 10.69 -7.92 -8.32
CA ASP A 21 10.59 -6.47 -8.48
C ASP A 21 9.12 -6.05 -8.66
N MET A 22 8.50 -5.58 -7.57
CA MET A 22 7.10 -5.18 -7.59
C MET A 22 6.90 -3.89 -8.40
N ALA A 23 7.90 -3.01 -8.49
CA ALA A 23 7.76 -1.75 -9.25
C ALA A 23 7.55 -1.98 -10.75
N SER A 24 8.05 -3.11 -11.29
CA SER A 24 7.80 -3.50 -12.69
C SER A 24 6.33 -3.84 -12.95
N PHE A 25 5.62 -4.48 -12.01
CA PHE A 25 4.18 -4.74 -12.12
C PHE A 25 3.36 -3.43 -12.17
N ARG A 26 3.74 -2.43 -11.37
CA ARG A 26 3.11 -1.10 -11.37
C ARG A 26 3.16 -0.45 -12.74
N LYS A 27 4.33 -0.47 -13.40
CA LYS A 27 4.54 0.11 -14.73
C LYS A 27 3.69 -0.55 -15.81
N GLN A 28 3.49 -1.86 -15.71
CA GLN A 28 2.69 -2.63 -16.66
C GLN A 28 1.18 -2.36 -16.51
N ARG A 29 0.72 -2.15 -15.28
CA ARG A 29 -0.71 -2.02 -14.96
C ARG A 29 -1.29 -0.60 -15.11
N LYS A 30 -0.49 0.43 -15.37
CA LYS A 30 -0.94 1.83 -15.64
C LYS A 30 -2.07 2.33 -14.69
N GLY A 31 -2.03 2.02 -13.40
CA GLY A 31 -3.05 2.46 -12.43
C GLY A 31 -4.31 1.57 -12.33
N ILE A 32 -4.47 0.54 -13.17
CA ILE A 32 -5.63 -0.39 -13.14
C ILE A 32 -5.73 -1.16 -11.81
N ALA A 33 -4.67 -1.14 -10.99
CA ALA A 33 -4.64 -1.82 -9.69
C ALA A 33 -5.02 -0.92 -8.50
N ILE A 34 -5.70 0.20 -8.73
CA ILE A 34 -6.32 1.01 -7.67
C ILE A 34 -7.79 1.18 -8.07
N SER A 35 -8.70 0.57 -7.31
CA SER A 35 -10.14 0.62 -7.59
C SER A 35 -10.89 1.07 -6.35
N VAL A 36 -11.48 2.26 -6.41
CA VAL A 36 -12.29 2.80 -5.32
C VAL A 36 -13.71 2.26 -5.43
N SER A 37 -14.23 1.76 -4.32
CA SER A 37 -15.56 1.15 -4.23
C SER A 37 -16.33 1.72 -3.06
N GLU A 38 -17.64 1.86 -3.19
CA GLU A 38 -18.55 2.24 -2.11
C GLU A 38 -19.43 1.05 -1.76
N ASP A 39 -19.43 0.67 -0.48
CA ASP A 39 -20.33 -0.33 0.07
C ASP A 39 -21.33 0.30 1.04
N PRO A 40 -22.64 0.00 0.95
CA PRO A 40 -23.65 0.60 1.80
C PRO A 40 -23.50 0.33 3.31
N LEU A 41 -22.83 -0.76 3.71
CA LEU A 41 -22.66 -1.18 5.10
C LEU A 41 -21.37 -0.63 5.72
N ILE A 42 -20.27 -0.65 4.98
CA ILE A 42 -18.94 -0.28 5.51
C ILE A 42 -18.42 1.07 5.00
N GLY A 43 -19.07 1.68 4.01
CA GLY A 43 -18.65 2.92 3.38
C GLY A 43 -17.65 2.72 2.24
N TYR A 44 -16.79 3.71 2.01
CA TYR A 44 -15.77 3.66 0.96
C TYR A 44 -14.59 2.77 1.36
N TYR A 45 -14.12 1.97 0.42
CA TYR A 45 -12.85 1.25 0.48
C TYR A 45 -12.14 1.34 -0.88
N VAL A 46 -10.88 0.91 -0.90
CA VAL A 46 -10.07 0.92 -2.11
C VAL A 46 -9.29 -0.39 -2.21
N ASP A 47 -9.48 -1.10 -3.31
CA ASP A 47 -8.67 -2.27 -3.66
C ASP A 47 -7.39 -1.79 -4.29
N VAL A 48 -6.26 -2.16 -3.69
CA VAL A 48 -4.94 -1.66 -4.09
C VAL A 48 -3.96 -2.81 -4.28
N GLY A 49 -3.34 -2.86 -5.45
CA GLY A 49 -2.20 -3.75 -5.70
C GLY A 49 -1.06 -3.47 -4.73
N GLY A 50 -0.48 -4.52 -4.13
CA GLY A 50 0.60 -4.38 -3.15
C GLY A 50 1.85 -3.65 -3.66
N GLU A 51 2.01 -3.54 -4.99
CA GLU A 51 3.07 -2.79 -5.66
C GLU A 51 2.85 -1.27 -5.76
N GLN A 52 1.62 -0.79 -5.55
CA GLN A 52 1.24 0.62 -5.69
C GLN A 52 1.85 1.46 -4.58
N LEU A 53 2.10 2.74 -4.87
CA LEU A 53 2.57 3.70 -3.86
C LEU A 53 1.40 4.35 -3.14
N TRP A 54 1.58 4.71 -1.88
CA TRP A 54 0.59 5.49 -1.14
C TRP A 54 0.26 6.84 -1.78
N ILE A 55 1.21 7.47 -2.48
CA ILE A 55 0.94 8.70 -3.24
C ILE A 55 -0.03 8.46 -4.41
N ASP A 56 0.07 7.31 -5.09
CA ASP A 56 -0.81 6.96 -6.19
C ASP A 56 -2.22 6.63 -5.67
N VAL A 57 -2.30 5.91 -4.53
CA VAL A 57 -3.57 5.66 -3.81
C VAL A 57 -4.24 6.97 -3.42
N LEU A 58 -3.49 7.92 -2.85
CA LEU A 58 -4.01 9.22 -2.48
C LEU A 58 -4.65 9.92 -3.69
N TYR A 59 -3.91 10.03 -4.81
CA TYR A 59 -4.43 10.69 -6.00
C TYR A 59 -5.71 10.04 -6.51
N GLU A 60 -5.74 8.71 -6.63
CA GLU A 60 -6.93 8.02 -7.10
C GLU A 60 -8.12 8.21 -6.15
N THR A 61 -7.92 8.10 -4.83
CA THR A 61 -9.01 8.28 -3.86
C THR A 61 -9.57 9.71 -3.83
N LEU A 62 -8.73 10.71 -4.12
CA LEU A 62 -9.15 12.11 -4.16
C LEU A 62 -10.11 12.42 -5.31
N GLU A 63 -10.03 11.69 -6.42
CA GLU A 63 -11.00 11.80 -7.53
C GLU A 63 -12.44 11.43 -7.08
N TYR A 64 -12.56 10.66 -6.00
CA TYR A 64 -13.82 10.26 -5.37
C TYR A 64 -14.13 11.05 -4.09
N GLY A 65 -13.30 12.04 -3.74
CA GLY A 65 -13.49 12.88 -2.55
C GLY A 65 -13.20 12.16 -1.21
N VAL A 66 -12.46 11.04 -1.24
CA VAL A 66 -12.09 10.26 -0.06
C VAL A 66 -10.57 10.11 0.06
N ALA A 67 -10.09 9.63 1.21
CA ALA A 67 -8.67 9.37 1.43
C ALA A 67 -8.47 8.32 2.55
N PRO A 68 -7.38 7.52 2.52
CA PRO A 68 -6.98 6.69 3.64
C PRO A 68 -6.85 7.49 4.96
N VAL A 69 -7.19 6.85 6.09
CA VAL A 69 -7.21 7.50 7.41
C VAL A 69 -5.89 7.40 8.18
N SER A 70 -5.00 6.49 7.77
CA SER A 70 -3.70 6.25 8.41
C SER A 70 -2.59 6.22 7.36
N TRP A 71 -1.50 6.93 7.63
CA TRP A 71 -0.44 7.22 6.66
C TRP A 71 0.96 6.86 7.16
N THR A 72 1.94 7.01 6.28
CA THR A 72 3.35 7.15 6.61
C THR A 72 3.81 8.57 6.30
N ASP A 73 4.84 9.06 7.00
CA ASP A 73 5.38 10.41 6.78
C ASP A 73 5.97 10.61 5.36
N TYR A 74 6.26 9.51 4.66
CA TYR A 74 6.75 9.48 3.29
C TYR A 74 5.83 8.61 2.42
N LEU A 75 5.25 9.20 1.37
CA LEU A 75 4.21 8.55 0.55
C LEU A 75 4.73 7.72 -0.63
N TYR A 76 6.02 7.79 -0.95
CA TYR A 76 6.65 6.96 -1.98
C TYR A 76 7.10 5.60 -1.40
N LEU A 77 6.26 5.03 -0.53
CA LEU A 77 6.37 3.67 -0.04
C LEU A 77 5.26 2.83 -0.66
N THR A 78 5.55 1.55 -0.92
CA THR A 78 4.54 0.63 -1.46
C THR A 78 3.57 0.16 -0.38
N VAL A 79 2.30 -0.03 -0.73
CA VAL A 79 1.26 -0.57 0.17
C VAL A 79 1.67 -1.88 0.82
N GLY A 80 2.08 -2.88 0.03
CA GLY A 80 2.50 -4.18 0.58
C GLY A 80 3.72 -4.07 1.51
N GLY A 81 4.62 -3.11 1.26
CA GLY A 81 5.80 -2.88 2.08
C GLY A 81 5.48 -2.31 3.47
N THR A 82 4.58 -1.33 3.55
CA THR A 82 4.21 -0.75 4.85
C THR A 82 3.32 -1.68 5.66
N LEU A 83 2.39 -2.41 5.01
CA LEU A 83 1.54 -3.42 5.65
C LEU A 83 2.32 -4.64 6.16
N SER A 84 3.48 -4.95 5.56
CA SER A 84 4.40 -5.97 6.10
C SER A 84 5.17 -5.51 7.35
N ASN A 85 4.99 -4.27 7.81
CA ASN A 85 5.64 -3.72 8.99
C ASN A 85 4.60 -3.18 10.00
N ALA A 86 3.94 -2.07 9.66
CA ALA A 86 2.84 -1.46 10.41
C ALA A 86 2.24 -0.28 9.62
N GLY A 87 3.11 0.63 9.14
CA GLY A 87 2.72 1.92 8.55
C GLY A 87 2.24 2.90 9.61
N ILE A 88 3.14 3.76 10.11
CA ILE A 88 2.85 4.71 11.20
C ILE A 88 3.14 6.15 10.79
N SER A 89 2.34 7.07 11.31
CA SER A 89 2.52 8.52 11.21
C SER A 89 1.70 9.21 12.32
N GLY A 90 1.54 10.53 12.25
CA GLY A 90 0.84 11.34 13.25
C GLY A 90 -0.64 11.02 13.43
N GLN A 91 -1.28 10.24 12.54
CA GLN A 91 -2.70 9.85 12.68
C GLN A 91 -2.88 8.56 13.48
N THR A 92 -1.79 7.81 13.73
CA THR A 92 -1.80 6.50 14.39
C THR A 92 -2.44 6.53 15.78
N PHE A 93 -2.31 7.63 16.53
CA PHE A 93 -2.91 7.72 17.88
C PHE A 93 -4.44 7.64 17.86
N ARG A 94 -5.08 8.00 16.74
CA ARG A 94 -6.53 8.05 16.60
C ARG A 94 -7.08 6.88 15.78
N TYR A 95 -6.42 6.55 14.66
CA TYR A 95 -6.90 5.54 13.72
C TYR A 95 -6.10 4.24 13.75
N GLY A 96 -5.07 4.14 14.59
CA GLY A 96 -4.12 3.03 14.56
C GLY A 96 -3.20 3.08 13.33
N PRO A 97 -2.21 2.17 13.24
CA PRO A 97 -1.32 2.06 12.10
C PRO A 97 -2.07 1.61 10.83
N GLN A 98 -1.44 1.68 9.66
CA GLN A 98 -2.06 1.23 8.40
C GLN A 98 -2.57 -0.20 8.49
N ILE A 99 -1.85 -1.10 9.17
CA ILE A 99 -2.26 -2.50 9.37
C ILE A 99 -3.58 -2.69 10.14
N THR A 100 -4.10 -1.68 10.85
CA THR A 100 -5.44 -1.74 11.49
C THR A 100 -6.55 -1.17 10.62
N ASN A 101 -6.22 -0.69 9.42
CA ASN A 101 -7.13 -0.05 8.47
C ASN A 101 -7.17 -0.82 7.14
N VAL A 102 -7.11 -2.15 7.20
CA VAL A 102 -7.17 -3.07 6.07
C VAL A 102 -8.32 -4.04 6.28
N LEU A 103 -9.18 -4.18 5.27
CA LEU A 103 -10.35 -5.09 5.32
C LEU A 103 -9.97 -6.52 4.98
N GLU A 104 -9.22 -6.71 3.89
CA GLU A 104 -8.78 -8.02 3.40
C GLU A 104 -7.48 -7.92 2.59
N LEU A 105 -6.89 -9.07 2.26
CA LEU A 105 -5.64 -9.18 1.49
C LEU A 105 -5.65 -10.43 0.60
N ASP A 106 -5.24 -10.25 -0.66
CA ASP A 106 -4.82 -11.35 -1.52
C ASP A 106 -3.34 -11.67 -1.30
N VAL A 107 -3.04 -12.91 -0.89
CA VAL A 107 -1.67 -13.34 -0.54
C VAL A 107 -1.28 -14.58 -1.33
N ILE A 108 -0.11 -14.51 -1.98
CA ILE A 108 0.56 -15.69 -2.57
C ILE A 108 1.49 -16.28 -1.49
N THR A 109 1.16 -17.47 -1.00
CA THR A 109 1.90 -18.20 0.05
C THR A 109 3.07 -19.01 -0.50
#